data_AF-A0A1W9VLR9-F1
#
_entry.id   AF-A0A1W9VLR9-F1
#
_cell.length_a   1.000
_cell.length_b   1.000
_cell.length_c   1.000
_cell.angle_alpha   90.00
_cell.angle_beta   90.00
_cell.angle_gamma   90.00
#
_symmetry.space_group_name_H-M   'P 1'
#
loop_
_entity.id
_entity.type
_entity.pdbx_description
1 polymer ?
#
loop_
_entity_poly.entity_id
_entity_poly.type
_entity_poly.pdbx_seq_one_letter_code
_entity_poly.pdbx_strand_id
1 'polypeptide(L)' 'MDIQRLRFDPIDRTQLILLTQLSPAKRLQAMLHARELAVGLIRGKLRHRHPELPSSALNLKVLEEIARVQKIRPAP' A
#
# COMPACT_ATOMS: atom_id res chain seq x y z
N MET A 1 11.29 26.31 -23.03
CA MET A 1 11.16 25.48 -21.81
C MET A 1 9.71 25.53 -21.39
N ASP A 2 8.91 24.55 -21.80
CA ASP A 2 7.47 24.49 -21.50
C ASP A 2 7.22 23.67 -20.25
N ILE A 3 6.92 24.34 -19.14
CA ILE A 3 6.47 23.74 -17.88
C ILE A 3 4.95 23.64 -17.95
N GLN A 4 4.41 22.80 -18.82
CA GLN A 4 2.98 22.53 -18.86
C GLN A 4 2.72 21.02 -18.82
N ARG A 5 1.85 20.63 -17.87
CA ARG A 5 1.18 19.33 -17.70
C ARG A 5 1.74 18.34 -16.67
N LEU A 6 2.16 18.81 -15.49
CA LEU A 6 1.91 18.04 -14.27
C LEU A 6 0.52 18.42 -13.76
N ARG A 7 -0.51 17.72 -14.26
CA ARG A 7 -1.87 17.83 -13.73
C ARG A 7 -1.92 17.04 -12.42
N PHE A 8 -1.47 17.65 -11.34
CA PHE A 8 -1.67 17.09 -10.00
C PHE A 8 -3.18 17.02 -9.75
N ASP A 9 -3.67 15.86 -9.31
CA ASP A 9 -5.02 15.78 -8.74
C ASP A 9 -5.14 16.81 -7.62
N PRO A 10 -6.31 17.46 -7.45
CA PRO A 10 -6.50 18.42 -6.37
C PRO A 10 -6.17 17.75 -5.04
N ILE A 11 -5.18 18.28 -4.34
CA ILE A 11 -4.80 17.80 -3.02
C ILE A 11 -6.04 17.88 -2.12
N ASP A 12 -6.45 16.76 -1.54
CA ASP A 12 -7.51 16.75 -0.52
C ASP A 12 -6.98 17.47 0.73
N ARG A 13 -7.31 18.77 0.81
CA ARG A 13 -6.89 19.65 1.91
C ARG A 13 -7.46 19.18 3.24
N THR A 14 -8.66 18.60 3.24
CA THR A 14 -9.29 18.08 4.46
C THR A 14 -8.49 16.91 4.98
N GLN A 15 -8.14 15.96 4.10
CA GLN A 15 -7.29 14.85 4.47
C GLN A 15 -5.92 15.32 4.96
N LEU A 16 -5.31 16.32 4.31
CA LEU A 16 -4.03 16.89 4.74
C LEU A 16 -4.10 17.46 6.16
N ILE A 17 -5.13 18.26 6.46
CA ILE A 17 -5.33 18.87 7.79
C ILE A 17 -5.59 17.80 8.85
N LEU A 18 -6.35 16.76 8.54
CA LEU A 18 -6.59 15.66 9.48
C LEU A 18 -5.30 14.88 9.78
N LEU A 19 -4.44 14.68 8.78
CA LEU A 19 -3.15 14.01 8.95
C LEU A 19 -2.16 14.84 9.77
N THR A 20 -2.20 16.16 9.69
CA THR A 20 -1.32 17.05 10.51
C THR A 20 -1.72 17.04 11.98
N GLN A 21 -2.99 16.78 12.30
CA GLN A 21 -3.50 16.69 13.67
C GLN A 21 -3.14 15.36 14.37
N LEU A 22 -2.72 14.34 13.62
CA LEU A 22 -2.29 13.07 14.21
C LEU A 22 -0.89 13.21 14.82
N SER A 23 -0.67 12.68 16.02
CA SER A 23 0.68 12.52 16.55
C SER A 23 1.49 11.55 15.67
N PRO A 24 2.84 11.63 15.67
CA PRO A 24 3.68 10.67 14.95
C PRO A 24 3.33 9.22 15.26
N ALA A 25 3.04 8.91 16.53
CA ALA A 25 2.62 7.58 16.97
C ALA A 25 1.28 7.16 16.33
N LYS A 26 0.27 8.05 16.30
CA LYS A 26 -1.02 7.75 15.67
C LYS A 26 -0.89 7.57 14.15
N ARG A 27 -0.03 8.34 13.49
CA ARG A 27 0.28 8.16 12.06
C ARG A 27 0.90 6.79 11.79
N LEU A 28 1.90 6.41 12.59
CA LEU A 28 2.53 5.09 12.47
C LEU A 28 1.50 3.96 12.71
N GLN A 29 0.66 4.09 13.73
CA GLN A 29 -0.38 3.11 14.02
C GLN A 29 -1.35 2.95 12.84
N ALA A 30 -1.81 4.06 12.27
CA ALA A 30 -2.69 4.05 11.11
C ALA A 30 -2.03 3.38 9.89
N MET A 31 -0.74 3.64 9.64
CA MET A 31 0.02 2.98 8.58
C MET A 31 0.19 1.47 8.83
N LEU A 32 0.42 1.06 10.07
CA LEU A 32 0.53 -0.35 10.44
C LEU A 32 -0.80 -1.09 10.25
N HIS A 33 -1.92 -0.50 10.67
CA HIS A 33 -3.26 -1.07 10.42
C HIS A 33 -3.57 -1.17 8.92
N ALA A 34 -3.26 -0.12 8.15
CA ALA A 34 -3.45 -0.14 6.71
C ALA A 34 -2.60 -1.25 6.04
N ARG A 35 -1.35 -1.42 6.49
CA ARG A 35 -0.47 -2.50 6.01
C ARG A 35 -1.03 -3.88 6.36
N GLU A 36 -1.50 -4.08 7.58
CA GLU A 36 -2.10 -5.33 8.02
C GLU A 36 -3.32 -5.70 7.18
N LEU A 37 -4.23 -4.74 6.95
CA LEU A 37 -5.40 -4.94 6.08
C LEU A 37 -4.98 -5.30 4.65
N ALA A 38 -4.08 -4.53 4.04
CA ALA A 38 -3.65 -4.75 2.66
C ALA A 38 -2.98 -6.14 2.50
N VAL A 39 -2.06 -6.48 3.40
CA VAL A 39 -1.39 -7.79 3.40
C VAL A 39 -2.39 -8.93 3.64
N GLY A 40 -3.34 -8.75 4.56
CA GLY A 40 -4.41 -9.72 4.84
C GLY A 40 -5.26 -10.02 3.61
N LEU A 41 -5.69 -8.99 2.89
CA LEU A 41 -6.46 -9.12 1.65
C LEU A 41 -5.65 -9.85 0.56
N ILE A 42 -4.38 -9.47 0.35
CA ILE A 42 -3.50 -10.15 -0.62
C ILE A 42 -3.35 -11.63 -0.26
N ARG A 43 -3.06 -11.92 1.02
CA ARG A 43 -2.92 -13.29 1.52
C ARG A 43 -4.20 -14.09 1.35
N GLY A 44 -5.37 -13.51 1.64
CA GLY A 44 -6.67 -14.15 1.43
C GLY A 44 -6.88 -14.55 -0.03
N LYS A 45 -6.61 -13.63 -0.97
CA LYS A 45 -6.68 -13.91 -2.41
C LYS A 45 -5.69 -14.98 -2.86
N LEU A 46 -4.48 -14.98 -2.31
CA LEU A 46 -3.47 -15.99 -2.64
C LEU A 46 -3.84 -17.37 -2.10
N ARG A 47 -4.39 -17.45 -0.88
CA ARG A 47 -4.86 -18.72 -0.30
C ARG A 47 -6.04 -19.31 -1.06
N HIS A 48 -6.92 -18.48 -1.61
CA HIS A 48 -7.98 -18.94 -2.50
C HIS A 48 -7.43 -19.48 -3.83
N ARG A 49 -6.40 -18.83 -4.40
CA ARG A 49 -5.76 -19.25 -5.67
C ARG A 49 -4.80 -20.45 -5.53
N HIS A 50 -4.23 -20.62 -4.34
CA HIS A 50 -3.23 -21.64 -4.03
C HIS A 50 -3.58 -22.34 -2.70
N PRO A 51 -4.69 -23.08 -2.64
CA PRO A 51 -5.14 -23.76 -1.42
C PRO A 51 -4.15 -24.82 -0.91
N GLU A 52 -3.34 -25.38 -1.79
CA GLU A 52 -2.33 -26.40 -1.52
C GLU A 52 -1.08 -25.85 -0.83
N LEU A 53 -0.83 -24.55 -0.91
CA LEU A 53 0.41 -23.98 -0.41
C LEU A 53 0.39 -23.84 1.13
N PRO A 54 1.48 -24.23 1.80
CA PRO A 54 1.63 -23.97 3.23
C PRO A 54 1.74 -22.46 3.49
N SER A 55 1.39 -22.04 4.70
CA SER A 55 1.40 -20.62 5.10
C SER A 55 2.75 -19.93 4.88
N SER A 56 3.87 -20.65 5.03
CA SER A 56 5.22 -20.13 4.77
C SER A 56 5.44 -19.79 3.29
N ALA A 57 4.98 -20.65 2.38
CA ALA A 57 5.04 -20.42 0.93
C ALA A 57 4.09 -19.29 0.49
N LEU A 58 2.91 -19.19 1.13
CA LEU A 58 2.00 -18.06 0.89
C LEU A 58 2.63 -16.71 1.28
N ASN A 59 3.42 -16.66 2.35
CA ASN A 59 4.13 -15.44 2.74
C ASN A 59 5.14 -15.00 1.67
N LEU A 60 5.85 -15.93 1.03
CA LEU A 60 6.75 -15.62 -0.09
C LEU A 60 5.98 -15.04 -1.27
N LYS A 61 4.84 -15.64 -1.64
CA LYS A 61 3.96 -15.08 -2.68
C LYS A 61 3.43 -13.68 -2.35
N VAL A 62 3.13 -13.39 -1.08
CA VAL A 62 2.75 -12.02 -0.67
C VAL A 62 3.88 -11.04 -0.97
N LEU A 63 5.13 -11.39 -0.65
CA LEU A 63 6.30 -10.55 -0.94
C LEU A 63 6.51 -10.36 -2.45
N GLU A 64 6.35 -11.42 -3.24
CA GLU A 64 6.41 -11.35 -4.70
C GLU A 64 5.37 -10.37 -5.28
N GLU A 65 4.12 -10.45 -4.79
CA GLU A 65 3.05 -9.56 -5.25
C GLU A 65 3.33 -8.08 -4.90
N ILE A 66 3.87 -7.82 -3.71
CA ILE A 66 4.27 -6.47 -3.28
C ILE A 66 5.45 -5.96 -4.13
N ALA A 67 6.44 -6.79 -4.40
CA ALA A 67 7.59 -6.43 -5.24
C ALA A 67 7.16 -6.16 -6.68
N ARG A 68 6.23 -6.95 -7.22
CA ARG A 68 5.65 -6.76 -8.56
C ARG A 68 4.98 -5.39 -8.70
N VAL A 69 4.19 -4.97 -7.71
CA VAL A 69 3.52 -3.65 -7.73
C VAL A 69 4.52 -2.51 -7.62
N GLN A 70 5.57 -2.65 -6.80
CA GLN A 70 6.62 -1.62 -6.68
C GLN A 70 7.37 -1.40 -8.00
N LYS A 71 7.64 -2.45 -8.79
CA LYS A 71 8.27 -2.33 -10.11
C LYS A 71 7.40 -1.62 -11.15
N ILE A 72 6.07 -1.68 -11.00
CA ILE A 72 5.11 -1.05 -11.93
C ILE A 72 5.01 0.47 -11.65
N ARG A 73 5.37 0.92 -10.46
CA ARG A 73 5.43 2.35 -10.12
C ARG A 73 6.83 2.88 -10.47
N PRO A 74 7.04 3.63 -11.57
CA PRO A 74 8.29 4.36 -11.72
C PRO A 74 8.46 5.27 -10.50
N ALA A 75 9.69 5.34 -9.98
CA ALA A 75 10.02 6.29 -8.93
C ALA A 75 9.64 7.71 -9.40
N PRO A 76 9.10 8.57 -8.51
CA PRO A 76 8.92 9.98 -8.82
C PRO A 76 10.26 10.66 -9.10
#